data_AF-A0A101XNG1-F1
#
_entry.id   AF-A0A101XNG1-F1
#
_cell.length_a   1.000
_cell.length_b   1.000
_cell.length_c   1.000
_cell.angle_alpha   90.00
_cell.angle_beta   90.00
_cell.angle_gamma   90.00
#
_symmetry.space_group_name_H-M   'P 1'
#
loop_
_entity.id
_entity.type
_entity.pdbx_description
1 polymer ?
#
loop_
_entity_poly.entity_id
_entity_poly.type
_entity_poly.pdbx_seq_one_letter_code
_entity_poly.pdbx_strand_id
1 'polypeptide(L)'
;MRHAEIAFAHGLISGTYVHEGDFAKLQEACGIALCPNGIFIVSIDRYPQRVNEYPPSWPKEVGHALRETVANTMAREGVPTTCIWTEEGVLVVLFQMDHACGSQLLHTEARVTQTAKLLQHALAARDLAVSIGISALCAEPLQLRRAYQEAQRAMSGRFFQGNQQLYRACDVQDVGVVPNPLRAEEKLELIARVKLGDVRGVSVLVPMILLRLAEDCQRKVEGFKSEVIDLLMQMSREVVNAGISAAEILSKNARFVHDLYQTIRYDTFVGHVLAYAQWLTSRVDTSRMSACSPVIRDALQYIHHHHQDPLTLDQIAKVACLSKYHLSHRFKQEVGLSVMDYVRRIRLEKAAFYLTSSTLSLQQIATLAGFSDANYFGRMFKKEYGCTPKAYRAAHTV
;
A
#
# COMPACT_ATOMS: atom_id res chain seq x y z
N MET A 1 -12.11 -26.52 -23.10
CA MET A 1 -13.32 -25.71 -22.92
C MET A 1 -13.92 -25.45 -24.27
N ARG A 2 -15.23 -25.61 -24.37
CA ARG A 2 -15.96 -25.19 -25.57
C ARG A 2 -16.05 -23.66 -25.53
N HIS A 3 -15.88 -22.96 -26.66
CA HIS A 3 -15.91 -21.48 -26.69
C HIS A 3 -17.16 -20.89 -26.01
N ALA A 4 -18.29 -21.61 -26.07
CA ALA A 4 -19.54 -21.25 -25.39
C ALA A 4 -19.40 -21.11 -23.86
N GLU A 5 -18.62 -21.97 -23.20
CA GLU A 5 -18.43 -21.93 -21.72
C GLU A 5 -17.70 -20.66 -21.27
N ILE A 6 -16.72 -20.22 -22.07
CA ILE A 6 -15.93 -19.02 -21.81
C ILE A 6 -16.80 -17.78 -22.03
N ALA A 7 -17.54 -17.72 -23.14
CA ALA A 7 -18.46 -16.62 -23.42
C ALA A 7 -19.57 -16.50 -22.36
N PHE A 8 -20.09 -17.63 -21.91
CA PHE A 8 -21.07 -17.70 -20.81
C PHE A 8 -20.49 -17.16 -19.49
N ALA A 9 -19.32 -17.66 -19.07
CA ALA A 9 -18.67 -17.17 -17.86
C ALA A 9 -18.32 -15.68 -17.94
N HIS A 10 -17.79 -15.22 -19.08
CA HIS A 10 -17.44 -13.82 -19.32
C HIS A 10 -18.65 -12.90 -19.21
N GLY A 11 -19.75 -13.22 -19.89
CA GLY A 11 -20.94 -12.37 -19.89
C GLY A 11 -21.61 -12.25 -18.51
N LEU A 12 -21.48 -13.27 -17.65
CA LEU A 12 -21.96 -13.22 -16.26
C LEU A 12 -21.12 -12.28 -15.39
N ILE A 13 -19.79 -12.35 -15.47
CA ILE A 13 -18.91 -11.51 -14.64
C ILE A 13 -18.80 -10.06 -15.15
N SER A 14 -18.94 -9.84 -16.45
CA SER A 14 -18.98 -8.50 -17.06
C SER A 14 -20.37 -7.85 -16.96
N GLY A 15 -21.41 -8.66 -16.72
CA GLY A 15 -22.81 -8.23 -16.64
C GLY A 15 -23.43 -7.88 -17.98
N THR A 16 -22.88 -8.36 -19.09
CA THR A 16 -23.47 -8.21 -20.43
C THR A 16 -24.88 -8.81 -20.48
N TYR A 17 -25.12 -9.91 -19.77
CA TYR A 17 -26.40 -10.61 -19.77
C TYR A 17 -27.50 -9.96 -18.92
N VAL A 18 -27.22 -8.91 -18.15
CA VAL A 18 -28.23 -8.24 -17.29
C VAL A 18 -29.41 -7.68 -18.10
N HIS A 19 -29.19 -7.44 -19.40
CA HIS A 19 -30.21 -6.90 -20.31
C HIS A 19 -30.65 -7.90 -21.41
N GLU A 20 -30.14 -9.12 -21.44
CA GLU A 20 -30.35 -10.07 -22.55
C GLU A 20 -31.55 -11.05 -22.38
N GLY A 21 -32.39 -10.86 -21.38
CA GLY A 21 -33.62 -11.65 -21.17
C GLY A 21 -33.48 -12.76 -20.13
N ASP A 22 -34.35 -13.78 -20.22
CA ASP A 22 -34.45 -14.88 -19.25
C ASP A 22 -33.18 -15.77 -19.27
N PHE A 23 -32.55 -15.94 -18.10
CA PHE A 23 -31.33 -16.73 -17.93
C PHE A 23 -31.48 -18.18 -18.41
N ALA A 24 -32.68 -18.76 -18.31
CA ALA A 24 -32.94 -20.12 -18.81
C ALA A 24 -32.73 -20.23 -20.33
N LYS A 25 -33.07 -19.18 -21.09
CA LYS A 25 -32.86 -19.14 -22.55
C LYS A 25 -31.38 -19.03 -22.90
N LEU A 26 -30.60 -18.31 -22.09
CA LEU A 26 -29.15 -18.21 -22.24
C LEU A 26 -28.48 -19.57 -22.00
N GLN A 27 -28.93 -20.32 -20.98
CA GLN A 27 -28.44 -21.68 -20.70
C GLN A 27 -28.71 -22.64 -21.87
N GLU A 28 -29.93 -22.60 -22.41
CA GLU A 28 -30.33 -23.42 -23.56
C GLU A 28 -29.50 -23.07 -24.80
N ALA A 29 -29.34 -21.78 -25.11
CA ALA A 29 -28.57 -21.31 -26.26
C ALA A 29 -27.08 -21.71 -26.19
N CYS A 30 -26.50 -21.76 -24.98
CA CYS A 30 -25.11 -22.16 -24.77
C CYS A 30 -24.93 -23.68 -24.54
N GLY A 31 -26.01 -24.42 -24.31
CA GLY A 31 -25.97 -25.84 -23.94
C GLY A 31 -25.29 -26.10 -22.59
N ILE A 32 -25.45 -25.18 -21.62
CA ILE A 32 -24.78 -25.20 -20.32
C ILE A 32 -25.82 -25.31 -19.21
N ALA A 33 -25.79 -26.41 -18.46
CA ALA A 33 -26.72 -26.66 -17.34
C ALA A 33 -26.26 -26.03 -16.00
N LEU A 34 -25.10 -25.38 -15.96
CA LEU A 34 -24.55 -24.77 -14.75
C LEU A 34 -25.36 -23.53 -14.35
N CYS A 35 -25.80 -23.47 -13.09
CA CYS A 35 -26.42 -22.30 -12.45
C CYS A 35 -25.47 -21.76 -11.37
N PRO A 36 -24.42 -21.01 -11.74
CA PRO A 36 -23.43 -20.57 -10.77
C PRO A 36 -24.04 -19.53 -9.82
N ASN A 37 -23.70 -19.64 -8.54
CA ASN A 37 -24.16 -18.75 -7.48
C ASN A 37 -23.03 -18.23 -6.59
N GLY A 38 -21.77 -18.59 -6.88
CA GLY A 38 -20.60 -18.07 -6.18
C GLY A 38 -19.36 -18.01 -7.06
N ILE A 39 -18.37 -17.25 -6.59
CA ILE A 39 -17.11 -17.01 -7.30
C ILE A 39 -15.91 -17.23 -6.37
N PHE A 40 -14.92 -17.96 -6.88
CA PHE A 40 -13.55 -17.88 -6.40
C PHE A 40 -12.68 -17.11 -7.39
N ILE A 41 -11.90 -16.15 -6.90
CA ILE A 41 -10.83 -15.51 -7.66
C ILE A 41 -9.51 -16.10 -7.19
N VAL A 42 -8.94 -17.00 -7.98
CA VAL A 42 -7.66 -17.65 -7.65
C VAL A 42 -6.54 -16.88 -8.33
N SER A 43 -5.73 -16.18 -7.53
CA SER A 43 -4.59 -15.39 -8.00
C SER A 43 -3.28 -16.03 -7.57
N ILE A 44 -2.38 -16.25 -8.53
CA ILE A 44 -1.04 -16.78 -8.26
C ILE A 44 -0.21 -15.74 -7.51
N ASP A 45 0.45 -16.17 -6.44
CA ASP A 45 1.35 -15.34 -5.65
C ASP A 45 2.62 -15.01 -6.40
N ARG A 46 2.92 -13.70 -6.47
CA ARG A 46 4.12 -13.14 -7.12
C ARG A 46 4.24 -13.50 -8.60
N TYR A 47 3.12 -13.61 -9.32
CA TYR A 47 3.11 -14.00 -10.73
C TYR A 47 4.02 -13.12 -11.60
N PRO A 48 3.96 -11.77 -11.58
CA PRO A 48 4.84 -10.95 -12.42
C PRO A 48 6.33 -11.11 -12.11
N GLN A 49 6.70 -11.36 -10.85
CA GLN A 49 8.09 -11.64 -10.50
C GLN A 49 8.52 -13.01 -11.03
N ARG A 50 7.69 -14.05 -10.82
CA ARG A 50 7.97 -15.41 -11.27
C ARG A 50 8.08 -15.52 -12.80
N VAL A 51 7.25 -14.80 -13.56
CA VAL A 51 7.37 -14.82 -15.04
C VAL A 51 8.75 -14.35 -15.52
N ASN A 52 9.41 -13.45 -14.78
CA ASN A 52 10.76 -12.98 -15.11
C ASN A 52 11.87 -13.93 -14.60
N GLU A 53 11.59 -14.76 -13.59
CA GLU A 53 12.55 -15.68 -12.98
C GLU A 53 12.59 -17.05 -13.68
N TYR A 54 11.52 -17.41 -14.40
CA TYR A 54 11.33 -18.73 -15.01
C TYR A 54 11.37 -18.70 -16.55
N PRO A 55 11.53 -19.86 -17.22
CA PRO A 55 11.53 -19.94 -18.69
C PRO A 55 10.21 -19.46 -19.32
N PRO A 56 10.22 -19.00 -20.58
CA PRO A 56 9.02 -18.53 -21.28
C PRO A 56 7.87 -19.57 -21.42
N SER A 57 8.14 -20.86 -21.22
CA SER A 57 7.12 -21.92 -21.20
C SER A 57 6.33 -21.99 -19.88
N TRP A 58 6.92 -21.49 -18.79
CA TRP A 58 6.39 -21.59 -17.42
C TRP A 58 4.97 -21.04 -17.27
N PRO A 59 4.58 -19.88 -17.87
CA PRO A 59 3.20 -19.39 -17.81
C PRO A 59 2.17 -20.40 -18.31
N LYS A 60 2.47 -21.14 -19.38
CA LYS A 60 1.58 -22.14 -19.97
C LYS A 60 1.48 -23.38 -19.08
N GLU A 61 2.60 -23.85 -18.55
CA GLU A 61 2.68 -25.00 -17.66
C GLU A 61 1.90 -24.76 -16.37
N VAL A 62 2.11 -23.60 -15.75
CA VAL A 62 1.41 -23.20 -14.53
C VAL A 62 -0.07 -22.95 -14.78
N GLY A 63 -0.43 -22.33 -15.91
CA GLY A 63 -1.83 -22.16 -16.30
C GLY A 63 -2.56 -23.51 -16.46
N HIS A 64 -1.89 -24.50 -17.07
CA HIS A 64 -2.44 -25.85 -17.18
C HIS A 64 -2.59 -26.51 -15.81
N ALA A 65 -1.54 -26.47 -14.98
CA ALA A 65 -1.53 -27.05 -13.64
C ALA A 65 -2.62 -26.44 -12.74
N LEU A 66 -2.77 -25.12 -12.77
CA LEU A 66 -3.81 -24.40 -12.02
C LEU A 66 -5.21 -24.89 -12.40
N ARG A 67 -5.51 -24.88 -13.71
CA ARG A 67 -6.84 -25.28 -14.22
C ARG A 67 -7.15 -26.74 -13.92
N GLU A 68 -6.18 -27.63 -14.12
CA GLU A 68 -6.31 -29.06 -13.82
C GLU A 68 -6.57 -29.29 -12.33
N THR A 69 -5.79 -28.65 -11.44
CA THR A 69 -5.97 -28.79 -9.99
C THR A 69 -7.31 -28.24 -9.52
N VAL A 70 -7.76 -27.11 -10.07
CA VAL A 70 -9.09 -26.55 -9.79
C VAL A 70 -10.17 -27.53 -10.23
N ALA A 71 -10.15 -27.99 -11.48
CA ALA A 71 -11.15 -28.91 -12.00
C ALA A 71 -11.23 -30.22 -11.17
N ASN A 72 -10.07 -30.81 -10.85
CA ASN A 72 -10.00 -32.05 -10.08
C ASN A 72 -10.51 -31.88 -8.65
N THR A 73 -10.13 -30.79 -7.97
CA THR A 73 -10.57 -30.52 -6.60
C THR A 73 -12.07 -30.25 -6.56
N MET A 74 -12.60 -29.42 -7.47
CA MET A 74 -14.03 -29.11 -7.50
C MET A 74 -14.88 -30.33 -7.85
N ALA A 75 -14.41 -31.19 -8.77
CA ALA A 75 -15.08 -32.45 -9.10
C ALA A 75 -15.11 -33.44 -7.91
N ARG A 76 -14.02 -33.54 -7.15
CA ARG A 76 -13.95 -34.38 -5.92
C ARG A 76 -14.93 -33.92 -4.85
N GLU A 77 -15.11 -32.61 -4.70
CA GLU A 77 -16.07 -32.00 -3.76
C GLU A 77 -17.51 -32.00 -4.28
N GLY A 78 -17.75 -32.54 -5.48
CA GLY A 78 -19.08 -32.59 -6.11
C GLY A 78 -19.63 -31.20 -6.43
N VAL A 79 -18.76 -30.23 -6.71
CA VAL A 79 -19.14 -28.84 -6.97
C VAL A 79 -19.07 -28.58 -8.48
N PRO A 80 -20.20 -28.37 -9.16
CA PRO A 80 -20.20 -27.98 -10.57
C PRO A 80 -19.52 -26.61 -10.75
N THR A 81 -18.63 -26.52 -11.74
CA THR A 81 -17.87 -25.28 -11.99
C THR A 81 -17.63 -25.00 -13.46
N THR A 82 -17.41 -23.72 -13.76
CA THR A 82 -16.75 -23.26 -14.97
C THR A 82 -15.67 -22.24 -14.60
N CYS A 83 -14.64 -22.09 -15.41
CA CYS A 83 -13.55 -21.15 -15.11
C CYS A 83 -13.26 -20.24 -16.30
N ILE A 84 -12.81 -19.03 -16.01
CA ILE A 84 -12.39 -18.05 -17.01
C ILE A 84 -11.13 -17.32 -16.55
N TRP A 85 -10.21 -17.10 -17.49
CA TRP A 85 -9.05 -16.24 -17.29
C TRP A 85 -9.47 -14.79 -17.47
N THR A 86 -9.14 -13.94 -16.50
CA THR A 86 -9.43 -12.50 -16.58
C THR A 86 -8.16 -11.70 -16.87
N GLU A 87 -7.05 -12.11 -16.26
CA GLU A 87 -5.72 -11.56 -16.44
C GLU A 87 -4.69 -12.69 -16.33
N GLU A 88 -3.44 -12.43 -16.69
CA GLU A 88 -2.38 -13.41 -16.52
C GLU A 88 -2.20 -13.77 -15.03
N GLY A 89 -2.21 -15.07 -14.73
CA GLY A 89 -2.09 -15.56 -13.36
C GLY A 89 -3.33 -15.38 -12.49
N VAL A 90 -4.47 -14.95 -13.05
CA VAL A 90 -5.75 -14.82 -12.34
C VAL A 90 -6.84 -15.65 -13.01
N LEU A 91 -7.26 -16.72 -12.32
CA LEU A 91 -8.33 -17.62 -12.74
C LEU A 91 -9.58 -17.37 -11.89
N VAL A 92 -10.68 -17.02 -12.55
CA VAL A 92 -11.99 -16.88 -11.91
C VAL A 92 -12.75 -18.19 -12.07
N VAL A 93 -13.21 -18.75 -10.96
CA VAL A 93 -13.96 -20.01 -10.89
C VAL A 93 -15.38 -19.67 -10.48
N LEU A 94 -16.32 -19.87 -11.39
CA LEU A 94 -17.75 -19.78 -11.11
C LEU A 94 -18.21 -21.15 -10.64
N PHE A 95 -18.85 -21.22 -9.49
CA PHE A 95 -19.28 -22.48 -8.89
C PHE A 95 -20.75 -22.45 -8.51
N GLN A 96 -21.33 -23.63 -8.42
CA GLN A 96 -22.69 -23.84 -7.96
C GLN A 96 -22.67 -24.62 -6.64
N MET A 97 -23.26 -24.03 -5.60
CA MET A 97 -23.49 -24.65 -4.30
C MET A 97 -24.97 -24.62 -3.97
N ASP A 98 -25.42 -25.54 -3.13
CA ASP A 98 -26.83 -25.58 -2.72
C ASP A 98 -27.22 -24.31 -1.96
N HIS A 99 -28.31 -23.67 -2.41
CA HIS A 99 -28.90 -22.56 -1.67
C HIS A 99 -29.47 -23.08 -0.36
N ALA A 100 -29.02 -22.48 0.74
CA ALA A 100 -29.41 -22.89 2.06
C ALA A 100 -30.01 -21.70 2.81
N CYS A 101 -31.13 -21.90 3.51
CA CYS A 101 -31.83 -20.86 4.26
C CYS A 101 -31.73 -21.12 5.77
N GLY A 102 -31.69 -20.06 6.57
CA GLY A 102 -31.65 -20.17 8.04
C GLY A 102 -30.38 -20.85 8.57
N SER A 103 -30.51 -21.86 9.42
CA SER A 103 -29.39 -22.56 10.08
C SER A 103 -28.43 -23.25 9.10
N GLN A 104 -28.88 -23.56 7.89
CA GLN A 104 -28.08 -24.20 6.85
C GLN A 104 -27.14 -23.21 6.12
N LEU A 105 -27.39 -21.90 6.22
CA LEU A 105 -26.54 -20.86 5.60
C LEU A 105 -25.10 -20.93 6.13
N LEU A 106 -24.95 -21.07 7.46
CA LEU A 106 -23.65 -21.22 8.11
C LEU A 106 -22.89 -22.47 7.62
N HIS A 107 -23.61 -23.54 7.31
CA HIS A 107 -23.02 -24.79 6.82
C HIS A 107 -22.54 -24.62 5.37
N THR A 108 -23.32 -23.92 4.53
CA THR A 108 -22.91 -23.61 3.16
C THR A 108 -21.70 -22.67 3.13
N GLU A 109 -21.66 -21.62 3.96
CA GLU A 109 -20.49 -20.73 4.07
C GLU A 109 -19.23 -21.47 4.55
N ALA A 110 -19.40 -22.38 5.52
CA ALA A 110 -18.31 -23.25 5.99
C ALA A 110 -17.81 -24.17 4.86
N ARG A 111 -18.73 -24.76 4.07
CA ARG A 111 -18.39 -25.59 2.90
C ARG A 111 -17.62 -24.79 1.85
N VAL A 112 -18.08 -23.58 1.49
CA VAL A 112 -17.38 -22.69 0.54
C VAL A 112 -15.96 -22.39 1.03
N THR A 113 -15.82 -22.01 2.30
CA THR A 113 -14.50 -21.72 2.89
C THR A 113 -13.59 -22.96 2.89
N GLN A 114 -14.15 -24.13 3.19
CA GLN A 114 -13.42 -25.39 3.20
C GLN A 114 -12.95 -25.79 1.80
N THR A 115 -13.81 -25.67 0.77
CA THR A 115 -13.43 -25.93 -0.62
C THR A 115 -12.30 -25.00 -1.07
N ALA A 116 -12.35 -23.71 -0.70
CA ALA A 116 -11.27 -22.77 -0.99
C ALA A 116 -9.94 -23.17 -0.30
N LYS A 117 -9.99 -23.63 0.97
CA LYS A 117 -8.81 -24.17 1.67
C LYS A 117 -8.24 -25.38 0.92
N LEU A 118 -9.07 -26.33 0.50
CA LEU A 118 -8.62 -27.51 -0.23
C LEU A 118 -7.96 -27.14 -1.55
N LEU A 119 -8.54 -26.20 -2.31
CA LEU A 119 -7.94 -25.66 -3.52
C LEU A 119 -6.55 -25.07 -3.26
N GLN A 120 -6.43 -24.24 -2.23
CA GLN A 120 -5.16 -23.62 -1.86
C GLN A 120 -4.11 -24.68 -1.47
N HIS A 121 -4.46 -25.68 -0.66
CA HIS A 121 -3.55 -26.76 -0.28
C HIS A 121 -3.13 -27.62 -1.49
N ALA A 122 -4.07 -27.96 -2.38
CA ALA A 122 -3.78 -28.75 -3.57
C ALA A 122 -2.84 -28.01 -4.55
N LEU A 123 -2.94 -26.68 -4.62
CA LEU A 123 -2.05 -25.85 -5.43
C LEU A 123 -0.69 -25.65 -4.76
N ALA A 124 -0.65 -25.45 -3.44
CA ALA A 124 0.60 -25.38 -2.68
C ALA A 124 1.43 -26.67 -2.79
N ALA A 125 0.78 -27.85 -2.84
CA ALA A 125 1.45 -29.13 -3.08
C ALA A 125 2.14 -29.24 -4.46
N ARG A 126 1.83 -28.32 -5.39
CA ARG A 126 2.47 -28.19 -6.71
C ARG A 126 3.38 -26.95 -6.79
N ASP A 127 3.81 -26.41 -5.64
CA ASP A 127 4.63 -25.19 -5.51
C ASP A 127 3.98 -23.91 -6.10
N LEU A 128 2.65 -23.93 -6.21
CA LEU A 128 1.83 -22.80 -6.62
C LEU A 128 1.20 -22.16 -5.39
N ALA A 129 1.89 -21.18 -4.84
CA ALA A 129 1.33 -20.29 -3.82
C ALA A 129 0.19 -19.45 -4.45
N VAL A 130 -1.02 -19.54 -3.89
CA VAL A 130 -2.18 -18.78 -4.38
C VAL A 130 -2.92 -18.09 -3.25
N SER A 131 -3.46 -16.93 -3.56
CA SER A 131 -4.45 -16.23 -2.73
C SER A 131 -5.82 -16.36 -3.39
N ILE A 132 -6.87 -16.61 -2.59
CA ILE A 132 -8.22 -16.86 -3.12
C ILE A 132 -9.21 -15.83 -2.57
N GLY A 133 -9.83 -15.08 -3.46
CA GLY A 133 -10.96 -14.21 -3.17
C GLY A 133 -12.26 -15.00 -3.23
N ILE A 134 -13.12 -14.83 -2.25
CA ILE A 134 -14.37 -15.58 -2.09
C ILE A 134 -15.52 -14.57 -2.07
N SER A 135 -16.44 -14.67 -3.04
CA SER A 135 -17.64 -13.84 -3.05
C SER A 135 -18.66 -14.31 -2.02
N ALA A 136 -19.64 -13.45 -1.70
CA ALA A 136 -20.89 -13.92 -1.13
C ALA A 136 -21.64 -14.80 -2.17
N LEU A 137 -22.56 -15.64 -1.69
CA LEU A 137 -23.44 -16.40 -2.57
C LEU A 137 -24.60 -15.53 -3.04
N CYS A 138 -24.85 -15.54 -4.35
CA CYS A 138 -25.93 -14.80 -4.99
C CYS A 138 -27.19 -15.65 -5.08
N ALA A 139 -28.38 -15.05 -4.92
CA ALA A 139 -29.65 -15.76 -5.14
C ALA A 139 -29.89 -16.07 -6.63
N GLU A 140 -29.38 -15.22 -7.52
CA GLU A 140 -29.56 -15.34 -8.97
C GLU A 140 -28.21 -15.23 -9.69
N PRO A 141 -27.97 -16.03 -10.75
CA PRO A 141 -26.71 -15.99 -11.53
C PRO A 141 -26.41 -14.62 -12.16
N LEU A 142 -27.43 -13.82 -12.49
CA LEU A 142 -27.22 -12.48 -13.06
C LEU A 142 -26.58 -11.49 -12.06
N GLN A 143 -26.60 -11.80 -10.75
CA GLN A 143 -25.92 -11.02 -9.72
C GLN A 143 -24.42 -11.34 -9.61
N LEU A 144 -23.91 -12.30 -10.39
CA LEU A 144 -22.50 -12.72 -10.33
C LEU A 144 -21.51 -11.61 -10.67
N ARG A 145 -21.89 -10.61 -11.48
CA ARG A 145 -21.07 -9.40 -11.66
C ARG A 145 -20.79 -8.70 -10.34
N ARG A 146 -21.81 -8.56 -9.48
CA ARG A 146 -21.65 -7.93 -8.16
C ARG A 146 -20.79 -8.81 -7.26
N ALA A 147 -21.05 -10.11 -7.20
CA ALA A 147 -20.22 -11.05 -6.44
C ALA A 147 -18.76 -11.05 -6.90
N TYR A 148 -18.51 -10.93 -8.20
CA TYR A 148 -17.16 -10.83 -8.76
C TYR A 148 -16.44 -9.58 -8.24
N GLN A 149 -17.11 -8.42 -8.32
CA GLN A 149 -16.58 -7.16 -7.80
C GLN A 149 -16.33 -7.22 -6.28
N GLU A 150 -17.20 -7.86 -5.52
CA GLU A 150 -17.03 -8.05 -4.07
C GLU A 150 -15.82 -8.93 -3.75
N ALA A 151 -15.63 -10.04 -4.47
CA ALA A 151 -14.45 -10.90 -4.33
C ALA A 151 -13.15 -10.18 -4.75
N GLN A 152 -13.19 -9.33 -5.79
CA GLN A 152 -12.06 -8.48 -6.18
C GLN A 152 -11.69 -7.49 -5.08
N ARG A 153 -12.70 -6.84 -4.47
CA ARG A 153 -12.49 -5.93 -3.33
C ARG A 153 -11.91 -6.65 -2.14
N ALA A 154 -12.41 -7.84 -1.80
CA ALA A 154 -11.87 -8.65 -0.70
C ALA A 154 -10.38 -8.97 -0.93
N MET A 155 -10.01 -9.32 -2.15
CA MET A 155 -8.62 -9.59 -2.55
C MET A 155 -7.69 -8.39 -2.40
N SER A 156 -8.20 -7.16 -2.30
CA SER A 156 -7.37 -6.00 -1.98
C SER A 156 -6.64 -6.16 -0.63
N GLY A 157 -7.22 -6.88 0.35
CA GLY A 157 -6.61 -7.15 1.66
C GLY A 157 -5.21 -7.78 1.59
N ARG A 158 -4.87 -8.44 0.47
CA ARG A 158 -3.55 -8.99 0.15
C ARG A 158 -2.42 -7.99 0.22
N PHE A 159 -2.72 -6.73 -0.07
CA PHE A 159 -1.76 -5.64 0.02
C PHE A 159 -1.13 -5.54 1.42
N PHE A 160 -1.93 -5.58 2.48
CA PHE A 160 -1.47 -5.45 3.87
C PHE A 160 -1.26 -6.79 4.59
N GLN A 161 -2.04 -7.82 4.27
CA GLN A 161 -2.05 -9.10 4.99
C GLN A 161 -1.15 -10.18 4.36
N GLY A 162 -0.71 -9.99 3.12
CA GLY A 162 0.25 -10.86 2.44
C GLY A 162 -0.37 -11.96 1.58
N ASN A 163 0.46 -12.94 1.21
CA ASN A 163 0.16 -14.00 0.25
C ASN A 163 -0.37 -15.27 0.94
N GLN A 164 -0.89 -16.22 0.17
CA GLN A 164 -1.45 -17.49 0.67
C GLN A 164 -2.60 -17.31 1.67
N GLN A 165 -3.46 -16.32 1.47
CA GLN A 165 -4.63 -16.07 2.33
C GLN A 165 -5.94 -16.26 1.57
N LEU A 166 -7.01 -16.48 2.34
CA LEU A 166 -8.38 -16.49 1.86
C LEU A 166 -9.04 -15.16 2.20
N TYR A 167 -9.61 -14.50 1.20
CA TYR A 167 -10.24 -13.18 1.34
C TYR A 167 -11.73 -13.28 1.08
N ARG A 168 -12.56 -13.19 2.12
CA ARG A 168 -14.02 -13.31 1.97
C ARG A 168 -14.68 -11.95 1.88
N ALA A 169 -15.61 -11.81 0.94
CA ALA A 169 -16.41 -10.60 0.77
C ALA A 169 -17.23 -10.23 2.01
N CYS A 170 -17.74 -11.22 2.75
CA CYS A 170 -18.52 -10.99 3.98
C CYS A 170 -17.71 -10.34 5.11
N ASP A 171 -16.38 -10.45 5.07
CA ASP A 171 -15.49 -9.88 6.08
C ASP A 171 -15.15 -8.41 5.77
N VAL A 172 -15.50 -7.92 4.58
CA VAL A 172 -15.25 -6.54 4.15
C VAL A 172 -16.37 -5.64 4.65
N GLN A 173 -16.14 -4.93 5.76
CA GLN A 173 -17.03 -3.86 6.20
C GLN A 173 -16.89 -2.65 5.29
N ASP A 174 -17.87 -2.48 4.39
CA ASP A 174 -17.99 -1.30 3.55
C ASP A 174 -18.62 -0.17 4.36
N VAL A 175 -17.79 0.71 4.93
CA VAL A 175 -18.28 1.88 5.67
C VAL A 175 -17.42 3.10 5.34
N GLY A 176 -18.01 4.00 4.54
CA GLY A 176 -17.78 5.44 4.59
C GLY A 176 -16.48 5.97 3.97
N VAL A 177 -16.61 7.19 3.42
CA VAL A 177 -15.51 8.08 3.04
C VAL A 177 -14.50 8.11 4.18
N VAL A 178 -13.26 7.70 3.89
CA VAL A 178 -12.17 7.78 4.85
C VAL A 178 -11.93 9.28 5.11
N PRO A 179 -11.98 9.77 6.36
CA PRO A 179 -11.62 11.16 6.65
C PRO A 179 -10.18 11.40 6.19
N ASN A 180 -9.88 12.60 5.67
CA ASN A 180 -8.54 13.00 5.21
C ASN A 180 -7.49 12.60 6.27
N PRO A 181 -6.76 11.49 6.07
CA PRO A 181 -5.96 10.91 7.13
C PRO A 181 -4.55 11.53 7.14
N LEU A 182 -4.19 12.30 6.12
CA LEU A 182 -2.92 13.00 6.10
C LEU A 182 -2.98 14.26 6.96
N ARG A 183 -2.18 14.28 8.02
CA ARG A 183 -2.07 15.44 8.91
C ARG A 183 -1.41 16.61 8.18
N ALA A 184 -1.98 17.80 8.31
CA ALA A 184 -1.45 19.01 7.67
C ALA A 184 0.00 19.30 8.06
N GLU A 185 0.38 19.06 9.32
CA GLU A 185 1.73 19.28 9.83
C GLU A 185 2.76 18.36 9.16
N GLU A 186 2.45 17.07 9.02
CA GLU A 186 3.36 16.09 8.38
C GLU A 186 3.53 16.38 6.89
N LYS A 187 2.46 16.80 6.23
CA LYS A 187 2.49 17.24 4.83
C LYS A 187 3.38 18.45 4.63
N LEU A 188 3.20 19.50 5.44
CA LEU A 188 4.01 20.72 5.38
C LEU A 188 5.48 20.40 5.62
N GLU A 189 5.78 19.55 6.60
CA GLU A 189 7.15 19.20 6.89
C GLU A 189 7.80 18.37 5.78
N LEU A 190 7.08 17.40 5.22
CA LEU A 190 7.58 16.61 4.09
C LEU A 190 7.88 17.51 2.90
N ILE A 191 6.96 18.43 2.57
CA ILE A 191 7.16 19.42 1.52
C ILE A 191 8.39 20.30 1.81
N ALA A 192 8.55 20.78 3.04
CA ALA A 192 9.70 21.58 3.42
C ALA A 192 11.02 20.80 3.23
N ARG A 193 11.09 19.53 3.63
CA ARG A 193 12.27 18.67 3.43
C ARG A 193 12.59 18.45 1.95
N VAL A 194 11.57 18.21 1.12
CA VAL A 194 11.74 18.09 -0.34
C VAL A 194 12.33 19.38 -0.91
N LYS A 195 11.78 20.54 -0.53
CA LYS A 195 12.26 21.86 -0.97
C LYS A 195 13.70 22.14 -0.55
N LEU A 196 14.15 21.58 0.56
CA LEU A 196 15.54 21.69 1.03
C LEU A 196 16.49 20.68 0.38
N GLY A 197 15.99 19.75 -0.44
CA GLY A 197 16.81 18.64 -0.94
C GLY A 197 17.24 17.66 0.15
N ASP A 198 16.54 17.60 1.29
CA ASP A 198 16.87 16.74 2.42
C ASP A 198 16.46 15.28 2.17
N VAL A 199 17.21 14.60 1.29
CA VAL A 199 16.96 13.20 0.91
C VAL A 199 16.96 12.28 2.14
N ARG A 200 17.85 12.53 3.11
CA ARG A 200 17.95 11.70 4.32
C ARG A 200 16.72 11.86 5.19
N GLY A 201 16.30 13.11 5.44
CA GLY A 201 15.10 13.40 6.21
C GLY A 201 13.83 12.86 5.56
N VAL A 202 13.71 12.94 4.23
CA VAL A 202 12.60 12.32 3.47
C VAL A 202 12.62 10.79 3.63
N SER A 203 13.81 10.19 3.65
CA SER A 203 13.96 8.74 3.76
C SER A 203 13.47 8.17 5.09
N VAL A 204 13.48 8.98 6.15
CA VAL A 204 12.94 8.62 7.46
C VAL A 204 11.45 8.94 7.57
N LEU A 205 11.05 10.12 7.09
CA LEU A 205 9.68 10.61 7.27
C LEU A 205 8.65 9.84 6.43
N VAL A 206 8.97 9.51 5.18
CA VAL A 206 8.02 8.85 4.27
C VAL A 206 7.53 7.51 4.85
N PRO A 207 8.39 6.57 5.28
CA PRO A 207 7.93 5.31 5.87
C PRO A 207 7.05 5.50 7.12
N MET A 208 7.35 6.51 7.96
CA MET A 208 6.54 6.81 9.14
C MET A 208 5.13 7.28 8.76
N ILE A 209 5.03 8.19 7.78
CA ILE A 209 3.74 8.65 7.26
C ILE A 209 2.96 7.48 6.67
N LEU A 210 3.59 6.64 5.85
CA LEU A 210 2.92 5.50 5.21
C LEU A 210 2.40 4.49 6.23
N LEU A 211 3.19 4.18 7.27
CA LEU A 211 2.75 3.26 8.32
C LEU A 211 1.52 3.79 9.05
N ARG A 212 1.55 5.05 9.47
CA ARG A 212 0.41 5.70 10.13
C ARG A 212 -0.80 5.79 9.21
N LEU A 213 -0.61 6.21 7.96
CA LEU A 213 -1.67 6.35 6.97
C LEU A 213 -2.34 4.99 6.69
N ALA A 214 -1.57 3.90 6.69
CA ALA A 214 -2.11 2.55 6.58
C ALA A 214 -3.03 2.19 7.76
N GLU A 215 -2.70 2.62 8.98
CA GLU A 215 -3.54 2.43 10.16
C GLU A 215 -4.80 3.32 10.12
N ASP A 216 -4.65 4.61 9.82
CA ASP A 216 -5.74 5.59 9.77
C ASP A 216 -6.75 5.28 8.66
N CYS A 217 -6.29 4.75 7.52
CA CYS A 217 -7.16 4.24 6.46
C CYS A 217 -7.82 2.90 6.81
N GLN A 218 -7.66 2.40 8.05
CA GLN A 218 -8.14 1.09 8.50
C GLN A 218 -7.69 -0.04 7.56
N ARG A 219 -6.51 0.10 6.95
CA ARG A 219 -5.96 -0.82 5.94
C ARG A 219 -6.86 -1.01 4.70
N LYS A 220 -7.67 0.00 4.35
CA LYS A 220 -8.38 0.06 3.07
C LYS A 220 -7.42 0.50 1.96
N VAL A 221 -7.16 -0.38 1.00
CA VAL A 221 -6.09 -0.22 0.01
C VAL A 221 -6.32 0.95 -0.94
N GLU A 222 -7.51 1.05 -1.52
CA GLU A 222 -7.78 2.09 -2.53
C GLU A 222 -7.67 3.50 -1.95
N GLY A 223 -8.27 3.71 -0.77
CA GLY A 223 -8.14 4.97 -0.02
C GLY A 223 -6.68 5.26 0.33
N PHE A 224 -5.97 4.29 0.90
CA PHE A 224 -4.54 4.43 1.19
C PHE A 224 -3.70 4.79 -0.04
N LYS A 225 -3.84 4.06 -1.16
CA LYS A 225 -3.10 4.32 -2.40
C LYS A 225 -3.42 5.71 -2.96
N SER A 226 -4.69 6.12 -2.92
CA SER A 226 -5.12 7.44 -3.38
C SER A 226 -4.45 8.57 -2.59
N GLU A 227 -4.46 8.48 -1.26
CA GLU A 227 -3.82 9.47 -0.37
C GLU A 227 -2.30 9.55 -0.60
N VAL A 228 -1.64 8.41 -0.80
CA VAL A 228 -0.20 8.38 -1.11
C VAL A 228 0.09 9.00 -2.47
N ILE A 229 -0.73 8.71 -3.49
CA ILE A 229 -0.57 9.31 -4.82
C ILE A 229 -0.77 10.82 -4.72
N ASP A 230 -1.80 11.31 -4.04
CA ASP A 230 -2.04 12.75 -3.87
C ASP A 230 -0.87 13.45 -3.16
N LEU A 231 -0.33 12.85 -2.09
CA LEU A 231 0.85 13.37 -1.41
C LEU A 231 2.06 13.50 -2.34
N LEU A 232 2.34 12.46 -3.13
CA LEU A 232 3.48 12.45 -4.04
C LEU A 232 3.29 13.40 -5.24
N MET A 233 2.06 13.54 -5.75
CA MET A 233 1.75 14.51 -6.79
C MET A 233 1.98 15.93 -6.28
N GLN A 234 1.63 16.22 -5.02
CA GLN A 234 1.91 17.51 -4.40
C GLN A 234 3.40 17.77 -4.22
N MET A 235 4.17 16.77 -3.76
CA MET A 235 5.64 16.89 -3.73
C MET A 235 6.22 17.19 -5.11
N SER A 236 5.76 16.48 -6.14
CA SER A 236 6.23 16.68 -7.52
C SER A 236 5.96 18.11 -8.02
N ARG A 237 4.80 18.69 -7.67
CA ARG A 237 4.44 20.07 -7.99
C ARG A 237 5.40 21.07 -7.35
N GLU A 238 5.78 20.85 -6.09
CA GLU A 238 6.73 21.72 -5.40
C GLU A 238 8.13 21.66 -6.01
N VAL A 239 8.54 20.51 -6.54
CA VAL A 239 9.82 20.37 -7.28
C VAL A 239 9.77 21.10 -8.62
N VAL A 240 8.64 21.06 -9.34
CA VAL A 240 8.45 21.86 -10.57
C VAL A 240 8.49 23.36 -10.24
N ASN A 241 7.81 23.78 -9.17
CA ASN A 241 7.83 25.18 -8.71
C ASN A 241 9.24 25.64 -8.30
N ALA A 242 10.11 24.72 -7.90
CA ALA A 242 11.52 24.98 -7.63
C ALA A 242 12.39 25.12 -8.91
N GLY A 243 11.78 25.07 -10.11
CA GLY A 243 12.44 25.33 -11.38
C GLY A 243 12.90 24.08 -12.15
N ILE A 244 12.50 22.89 -11.70
CA ILE A 244 12.80 21.63 -12.41
C ILE A 244 11.85 21.43 -13.60
N SER A 245 12.34 20.80 -14.67
CA SER A 245 11.59 20.59 -15.91
C SER A 245 10.27 19.85 -15.65
N ALA A 246 9.15 20.52 -15.92
CA ALA A 246 7.82 19.93 -15.82
C ALA A 246 7.65 18.69 -16.70
N ALA A 247 8.30 18.64 -17.87
CA ALA A 247 8.25 17.50 -18.78
C ALA A 247 8.97 16.26 -18.20
N GLU A 248 10.12 16.45 -17.56
CA GLU A 248 10.83 15.36 -16.88
C GLU A 248 9.97 14.81 -15.74
N ILE A 249 9.43 15.70 -14.89
CA ILE A 249 8.57 15.30 -13.77
C ILE A 249 7.33 14.56 -14.28
N LEU A 250 6.62 15.11 -15.27
CA LEU A 250 5.41 14.48 -15.83
C LEU A 250 5.65 13.05 -16.32
N SER A 251 6.74 12.83 -17.08
CA SER A 251 7.08 11.51 -17.59
C SER A 251 7.33 10.48 -16.47
N LYS A 252 7.99 10.93 -15.40
CA LYS A 252 8.27 10.10 -14.22
C LYS A 252 7.01 9.86 -13.39
N ASN A 253 6.14 10.85 -13.24
CA ASN A 253 4.85 10.71 -12.56
C ASN A 253 3.99 9.64 -13.23
N ALA A 254 3.86 9.68 -14.56
CA ALA A 254 3.04 8.73 -15.31
C ALA A 254 3.50 7.27 -15.08
N ARG A 255 4.81 7.01 -15.21
CA ARG A 255 5.37 5.69 -14.97
C ARG A 255 5.23 5.25 -13.51
N PHE A 256 5.54 6.15 -12.58
CA PHE A 256 5.45 5.87 -11.16
C PHE A 256 4.02 5.51 -10.73
N VAL A 257 3.01 6.29 -11.13
CA VAL A 257 1.61 6.02 -10.80
C VAL A 257 1.15 4.68 -11.37
N HIS A 258 1.56 4.35 -12.60
CA HIS A 258 1.27 3.06 -13.21
C HIS A 258 1.87 1.90 -12.40
N ASP A 259 3.17 1.94 -12.10
CA ASP A 259 3.88 0.91 -11.34
C ASP A 259 3.30 0.77 -9.91
N LEU A 260 2.95 1.89 -9.29
CA LEU A 260 2.40 1.93 -7.93
C LEU A 260 0.99 1.33 -7.86
N TYR A 261 0.15 1.60 -8.86
CA TYR A 261 -1.21 1.06 -8.91
C TYR A 261 -1.21 -0.46 -8.97
N GLN A 262 -0.32 -1.05 -9.78
CA GLN A 262 -0.16 -2.51 -9.95
C GLN A 262 0.52 -3.21 -8.76
N THR A 263 1.10 -2.46 -7.82
CA THR A 263 1.83 -3.06 -6.71
C THR A 263 0.87 -3.75 -5.72
N ILE A 264 1.05 -5.05 -5.52
CA ILE A 264 0.19 -5.92 -4.68
C ILE A 264 0.73 -6.18 -3.28
N ARG A 265 1.94 -5.74 -2.94
CA ARG A 265 2.53 -5.90 -1.60
C ARG A 265 2.90 -4.57 -0.98
N TYR A 266 2.58 -4.39 0.30
CA TYR A 266 2.86 -3.17 1.04
C TYR A 266 4.36 -2.84 1.13
N ASP A 267 5.22 -3.83 1.39
CA ASP A 267 6.67 -3.63 1.49
C ASP A 267 7.27 -3.11 0.17
N THR A 268 6.91 -3.73 -0.95
CA THR A 268 7.30 -3.28 -2.29
C THR A 268 6.75 -1.89 -2.60
N PHE A 269 5.49 -1.62 -2.20
CA PHE A 269 4.86 -0.32 -2.39
C PHE A 269 5.60 0.78 -1.63
N VAL A 270 5.92 0.56 -0.36
CA VAL A 270 6.73 1.48 0.45
C VAL A 270 8.07 1.73 -0.22
N GLY A 271 8.73 0.69 -0.74
CA GLY A 271 9.98 0.82 -1.49
C GLY A 271 9.85 1.71 -2.73
N HIS A 272 8.82 1.52 -3.54
CA HIS A 272 8.57 2.36 -4.71
C HIS A 272 8.31 3.82 -4.34
N VAL A 273 7.47 4.06 -3.33
CA VAL A 273 7.16 5.42 -2.84
C VAL A 273 8.41 6.11 -2.32
N LEU A 274 9.21 5.39 -1.52
CA LEU A 274 10.46 5.90 -0.96
C LEU A 274 11.46 6.27 -2.06
N ALA A 275 11.68 5.37 -3.03
CA ALA A 275 12.59 5.60 -4.14
C ALA A 275 12.17 6.83 -4.98
N TYR A 276 10.88 6.97 -5.24
CA TYR A 276 10.35 8.11 -5.99
C TYR A 276 10.47 9.43 -5.20
N ALA A 277 10.16 9.41 -3.90
CA ALA A 277 10.33 10.57 -3.01
C ALA A 277 11.80 11.01 -2.90
N GLN A 278 12.73 10.06 -2.77
CA GLN A 278 14.17 10.32 -2.78
C GLN A 278 14.61 10.92 -4.12
N TRP A 279 14.14 10.35 -5.24
CA TRP A 279 14.44 10.86 -6.57
C TRP A 279 13.97 12.30 -6.74
N LEU A 280 12.72 12.62 -6.41
CA LEU A 280 12.19 14.00 -6.43
C LEU A 280 13.08 14.96 -5.61
N THR A 281 13.41 14.56 -4.39
CA THR A 281 14.21 15.37 -3.46
C THR A 281 15.63 15.57 -3.98
N SER A 282 16.22 14.57 -4.65
CA SER A 282 17.55 14.65 -5.24
C SER A 282 17.65 15.61 -6.43
N ARG A 283 16.51 15.96 -7.05
CA ARG A 283 16.46 16.93 -8.15
C ARG A 283 16.55 18.37 -7.69
N VAL A 284 16.27 18.64 -6.42
CA VAL A 284 16.29 20.00 -5.91
C VAL A 284 17.74 20.43 -5.69
N ASP A 285 18.21 21.33 -6.55
CA ASP A 285 19.49 22.00 -6.37
C ASP A 285 19.37 23.04 -5.25
N THR A 286 20.06 22.79 -4.13
CA THR A 286 20.04 23.66 -2.95
C THR A 286 20.51 25.08 -3.23
N SER A 287 21.28 25.29 -4.30
CA SER A 287 21.79 26.60 -4.72
C SER A 287 20.76 27.45 -5.48
N ARG A 288 19.69 26.84 -6.02
CA ARG A 288 18.68 27.51 -6.88
C ARG A 288 17.30 27.68 -6.24
N MET A 289 17.16 27.34 -4.96
CA MET A 289 15.85 27.28 -4.28
C MET A 289 15.11 28.64 -4.29
N SER A 290 13.83 28.62 -4.69
CA SER A 290 12.90 29.77 -4.64
C SER A 290 11.62 29.48 -3.85
N ALA A 291 11.46 28.27 -3.28
CA ALA A 291 10.17 27.77 -2.81
C ALA A 291 9.89 27.87 -1.29
N CYS A 292 10.93 28.08 -0.46
CA CYS A 292 10.79 28.56 0.92
C CYS A 292 11.30 29.99 0.99
N SER A 293 10.72 30.79 1.88
CA SER A 293 11.22 32.14 2.09
C SER A 293 12.71 32.09 2.48
N PRO A 294 13.55 33.00 1.97
CA PRO A 294 14.99 32.99 2.26
C PRO A 294 15.28 32.89 3.76
N VAL A 295 14.54 33.65 4.57
CA VAL A 295 14.66 33.66 6.04
C VAL A 295 14.38 32.30 6.69
N ILE A 296 13.41 31.53 6.21
CA ILE A 296 13.11 30.19 6.75
C ILE A 296 14.16 29.18 6.27
N ARG A 297 14.67 29.33 5.05
CA ARG A 297 15.76 28.50 4.55
C ARG A 297 17.04 28.68 5.37
N ASP A 298 17.40 29.91 5.71
CA ASP A 298 18.57 30.21 6.53
C ASP A 298 18.42 29.59 7.93
N ALA A 299 17.22 29.70 8.53
CA ALA A 299 16.90 29.03 9.78
C ALA A 299 17.06 27.50 9.69
N LEU A 300 16.52 26.88 8.63
CA LEU A 300 16.58 25.43 8.42
C LEU A 300 18.03 24.97 8.21
N GLN A 301 18.80 25.64 7.36
CA GLN A 301 20.21 25.33 7.13
C GLN A 301 21.03 25.45 8.41
N TYR A 302 20.80 26.50 9.19
CA TYR A 302 21.47 26.69 10.48
C TYR A 302 21.14 25.55 11.46
N ILE A 303 19.86 25.17 11.57
CA ILE A 303 19.45 24.03 12.41
C ILE A 303 20.15 22.74 11.97
N HIS A 304 20.19 22.44 10.67
CA HIS A 304 20.84 21.22 10.17
C HIS A 304 22.33 21.16 10.50
N HIS A 305 23.05 22.29 10.41
CA HIS A 305 24.47 22.36 10.72
C HIS A 305 24.76 22.35 12.23
N HIS A 306 23.88 22.96 13.04
CA HIS A 306 24.10 23.20 14.47
C HIS A 306 23.19 22.39 15.40
N HIS A 307 22.48 21.36 14.90
CA HIS A 307 21.54 20.59 15.72
C HIS A 307 22.17 19.97 16.97
N GLN A 308 23.48 19.68 16.95
CA GLN A 308 24.21 19.11 18.10
C GLN A 308 24.46 20.14 19.21
N ASP A 309 24.46 21.43 18.87
CA ASP A 309 24.78 22.52 19.80
C ASP A 309 23.56 22.88 20.67
N PRO A 310 23.75 23.58 21.81
CA PRO A 310 22.66 24.18 22.59
C PRO A 310 21.92 25.28 21.80
N LEU A 311 21.02 24.87 20.91
CA LEU A 311 20.22 25.78 20.08
C LEU A 311 19.07 26.40 20.87
N THR A 312 18.94 27.72 20.72
CA THR A 312 17.82 28.51 21.23
C THR A 312 17.07 29.17 20.08
N LEU A 313 15.77 29.41 20.28
CA LEU A 313 14.95 30.15 19.33
C LEU A 313 15.52 31.56 19.03
N ASP A 314 16.19 32.18 20.01
CA ASP A 314 16.83 33.50 19.84
C ASP A 314 17.95 33.47 18.80
N GLN A 315 18.82 32.46 18.87
CA GLN A 315 19.94 32.30 17.94
C GLN A 315 19.43 32.06 16.52
N ILE A 316 18.44 31.18 16.37
CA ILE A 316 17.88 30.85 15.05
C ILE A 316 17.16 32.08 14.45
N ALA A 317 16.43 32.85 15.27
CA ALA A 317 15.78 34.09 14.85
C ALA A 317 16.77 35.14 14.37
N LYS A 318 17.91 35.28 15.06
CA LYS A 318 19.00 36.18 14.65
C LYS A 318 19.60 35.79 13.30
N VAL A 319 19.86 34.50 13.07
CA VAL A 319 20.38 34.00 11.78
C VAL A 319 19.39 34.27 10.65
N ALA A 320 18.10 34.11 10.91
CA ALA A 320 17.03 34.40 9.95
C ALA A 320 16.71 35.90 9.80
N CYS A 321 17.40 36.79 10.51
CA CYS A 321 17.10 38.22 10.56
C CYS A 321 15.64 38.55 10.95
N LEU A 322 15.05 37.76 11.85
CA LEU A 322 13.66 37.91 12.31
C LEU A 322 13.58 38.07 13.84
N SER A 323 12.47 38.65 14.31
CA SER A 323 12.10 38.52 15.72
C SER A 323 11.67 37.08 16.04
N LYS A 324 11.80 36.66 17.31
CA LYS A 324 11.32 35.33 17.77
C LYS A 324 9.87 35.07 17.38
N TYR A 325 9.02 36.09 17.48
CA TYR A 325 7.62 35.98 17.15
C TYR A 325 7.41 35.72 15.65
N HIS A 326 8.04 36.51 14.79
CA HIS A 326 7.92 36.37 13.35
C HIS A 326 8.52 35.05 12.84
N LEU A 327 9.70 34.65 13.36
CA LEU A 327 10.26 33.35 13.04
C LEU A 327 9.30 32.24 13.45
N SER A 328 8.82 32.23 14.70
CA SER A 328 7.94 31.16 15.19
C SER A 328 6.66 31.03 14.37
N HIS A 329 6.04 32.16 14.04
CA HIS A 329 4.80 32.19 13.27
C HIS A 329 5.03 31.68 11.84
N ARG A 330 6.03 32.24 11.15
CA ARG A 330 6.32 31.92 9.75
C ARG A 330 6.87 30.50 9.58
N PHE A 331 7.73 30.05 10.51
CA PHE A 331 8.26 28.68 10.49
C PHE A 331 7.14 27.66 10.66
N LYS A 332 6.19 27.88 11.58
CA LYS A 332 5.04 26.99 11.73
C LYS A 332 4.15 26.96 10.49
N GLN A 333 3.99 28.09 9.80
CA GLN A 333 3.24 28.16 8.53
C GLN A 333 3.92 27.44 7.37
N GLU A 334 5.24 27.60 7.21
CA GLU A 334 5.99 27.05 6.07
C GLU A 334 6.47 25.60 6.31
N VAL A 335 6.72 25.21 7.56
CA VAL A 335 7.32 23.91 7.94
C VAL A 335 6.32 22.99 8.67
N GLY A 336 5.22 23.53 9.20
CA GLY A 336 4.19 22.76 9.93
C GLY A 336 4.53 22.48 11.40
N LEU A 337 5.79 22.63 11.82
CA LEU A 337 6.26 22.41 13.18
C LEU A 337 6.69 23.72 13.85
N SER A 338 6.79 23.72 15.19
CA SER A 338 7.56 24.77 15.86
C SER A 338 9.06 24.60 15.59
N VAL A 339 9.83 25.68 15.68
CA VAL A 339 11.29 25.65 15.50
C VAL A 339 11.96 24.60 16.40
N MET A 340 11.57 24.57 17.69
CA MET A 340 12.17 23.66 18.66
C MET A 340 11.71 22.21 18.47
N ASP A 341 10.50 21.99 17.96
CA ASP A 341 10.05 20.65 17.58
C ASP A 341 10.83 20.12 16.38
N TYR A 342 11.07 20.98 15.38
CA TYR A 342 11.91 20.63 14.23
C TYR A 342 13.34 20.28 14.64
N VAL A 343 13.98 21.11 15.50
CA VAL A 343 15.31 20.80 16.07
C VAL A 343 15.30 19.42 16.73
N ARG A 344 14.32 19.17 17.62
CA ARG A 344 14.19 17.88 18.33
C ARG A 344 14.08 16.71 17.35
N ARG A 345 13.31 16.87 16.28
CA ARG A 345 13.11 15.84 15.26
C ARG A 345 14.39 15.52 14.50
N ILE A 346 15.14 16.53 14.06
CA ILE A 346 16.47 16.34 13.47
C ILE A 346 17.41 15.59 14.43
N ARG A 347 17.41 15.94 15.72
CA ARG A 347 18.21 15.23 16.73
C ARG A 347 17.81 13.76 16.86
N LEU A 348 16.50 13.47 16.91
CA LEU A 348 15.99 12.10 17.01
C LEU A 348 16.38 11.26 15.78
N GLU A 349 16.35 11.84 14.58
CA GLU A 349 16.77 11.16 13.35
C GLU A 349 18.26 10.82 13.34
N LYS A 350 19.09 11.74 13.83
CA LYS A 350 20.54 11.48 14.00
C LYS A 350 20.78 10.39 15.04
N ALA A 351 20.03 10.41 16.14
CA ALA A 351 20.09 9.35 17.13
C ALA A 351 19.67 7.99 16.54
N ALA A 352 18.61 7.93 15.73
CA ALA A 352 18.18 6.71 15.05
C ALA A 352 19.28 6.16 14.14
N PHE A 353 19.94 7.03 13.37
CA PHE A 353 21.10 6.65 12.56
C PHE A 353 22.24 6.08 13.42
N TYR A 354 22.63 6.76 14.50
CA TYR A 354 23.70 6.26 15.38
C TYR A 354 23.33 4.96 16.11
N LEU A 355 22.04 4.73 16.40
CA LEU A 355 21.58 3.49 17.02
C LEU A 355 21.83 2.26 16.13
N THR A 356 21.73 2.42 14.82
CA THR A 356 21.89 1.34 13.83
C THR A 356 23.28 1.29 13.21
N SER A 357 24.03 2.40 13.23
CA SER A 357 25.35 2.50 12.60
C SER A 357 26.53 2.39 13.59
N SER A 358 26.27 2.23 14.89
CA SER A 358 27.33 2.22 15.91
C SER A 358 26.99 1.36 17.13
N THR A 359 28.01 1.00 17.90
CA THR A 359 27.89 0.26 19.18
C THR A 359 27.86 1.18 20.40
N LEU A 360 27.73 2.50 20.20
CA LEU A 360 27.76 3.50 21.27
C LEU A 360 26.67 3.28 22.32
N SER A 361 26.93 3.71 23.55
CA SER A 361 25.91 3.67 24.61
C SER A 361 24.77 4.65 24.33
N LEU A 362 23.58 4.40 24.88
CA LEU A 362 22.44 5.31 24.71
C LEU A 362 22.75 6.72 25.21
N GLN A 363 23.57 6.85 26.25
CA GLN A 363 24.00 8.14 26.79
C GLN A 363 24.92 8.87 25.80
N GLN A 364 25.89 8.17 25.22
CA GLN A 364 26.77 8.73 24.19
C GLN A 364 25.97 9.18 22.96
N ILE A 365 25.01 8.38 22.52
CA ILE A 365 24.14 8.72 21.39
C ILE A 365 23.27 9.93 21.70
N ALA A 366 22.68 10.01 22.90
CA ALA A 366 21.92 11.17 23.32
C ALA A 366 22.77 12.45 23.22
N THR A 367 23.98 12.43 23.78
CA THR A 367 24.92 13.56 23.73
C THR A 367 25.31 13.92 22.30
N LEU A 368 25.70 12.94 21.47
CA LEU A 368 26.10 13.17 20.07
C LEU A 368 24.95 13.69 19.20
N ALA A 369 23.73 13.30 19.52
CA ALA A 369 22.53 13.81 18.86
C ALA A 369 22.12 15.20 19.37
N GLY A 370 22.78 15.76 20.39
CA GLY A 370 22.48 17.09 20.95
C GLY A 370 21.44 17.09 22.08
N PHE A 371 21.17 15.95 22.71
CA PHE A 371 20.36 15.89 23.93
C PHE A 371 21.23 16.01 25.17
N SER A 372 20.87 16.94 26.06
CA SER A 372 21.52 17.11 27.37
C SER A 372 21.05 16.09 28.41
N ASP A 373 19.90 15.46 28.20
CA ASP A 373 19.28 14.50 29.11
C ASP A 373 18.88 13.22 28.36
N ALA A 374 19.52 12.10 28.72
CA ALA A 374 19.28 10.79 28.13
C ALA A 374 17.87 10.22 28.43
N ASN A 375 17.28 10.56 29.59
CA ASN A 375 15.92 10.15 29.95
C ASN A 375 14.89 10.93 29.12
N TYR A 376 15.11 12.23 28.94
CA TYR A 376 14.29 13.03 28.03
C TYR A 376 14.40 12.53 26.59
N PHE A 377 15.61 12.26 26.10
CA PHE A 377 15.85 11.61 24.81
C PHE A 377 15.04 10.32 24.66
N GLY A 378 15.16 9.38 25.61
CA GLY A 378 14.46 8.10 25.54
C GLY A 378 12.93 8.24 25.46
N ARG A 379 12.35 9.18 26.21
CA ARG A 379 10.92 9.50 26.16
C ARG A 379 10.51 10.07 24.80
N MET A 380 11.29 11.02 24.27
CA MET A 380 11.00 11.64 22.98
C MET A 380 11.17 10.66 21.82
N PHE A 381 12.19 9.81 21.87
CA PHE A 381 12.41 8.77 20.88
C PHE A 381 11.26 7.77 20.84
N LYS A 382 10.80 7.31 22.02
CA LYS A 382 9.64 6.41 22.09
C LYS A 382 8.36 7.06 21.56
N LYS A 383 8.18 8.36 21.83
CA LYS A 383 7.03 9.11 21.30
C LYS A 383 7.06 9.18 19.77
N GLU A 384 8.24 9.42 19.19
CA GLU A 384 8.41 9.63 17.75
C GLU A 384 8.37 8.31 16.96
N TYR A 385 9.10 7.28 17.41
CA TYR A 385 9.27 6.02 16.69
C TYR A 385 8.39 4.88 17.22
N GLY A 386 7.55 5.12 18.23
CA GLY A 386 6.67 4.13 18.83
C GLY A 386 7.37 3.08 19.71
N CYS A 387 8.71 3.01 19.70
CA CYS A 387 9.49 2.03 20.46
C CYS A 387 10.69 2.67 21.16
N THR A 388 11.25 1.99 22.17
CA THR A 388 12.41 2.52 22.90
C THR A 388 13.68 2.48 22.03
N PRO A 389 14.66 3.37 22.27
CA PRO A 389 15.95 3.33 21.55
C PRO A 389 16.62 1.95 21.54
N LYS A 390 16.52 1.22 22.66
CA LYS A 390 17.07 -0.14 22.81
C LYS A 390 16.33 -1.14 21.92
N ALA A 391 15.00 -1.08 21.89
CA ALA A 391 14.19 -1.94 21.03
C ALA A 391 14.43 -1.62 19.54
N TYR A 392 14.54 -0.34 19.20
CA TYR A 392 14.85 0.12 17.85
C TYR A 392 16.18 -0.45 17.34
N ARG A 393 17.25 -0.36 18.15
CA ARG A 393 18.55 -0.98 17.84
C ARG A 393 18.42 -2.47 17.60
N ALA A 394 17.78 -3.19 18.52
CA ALA A 394 17.65 -4.65 18.42
C ALA A 394 16.90 -5.10 17.16
N ALA A 395 15.93 -4.32 16.69
CA ALA A 395 15.16 -4.64 15.48
C ALA A 395 15.88 -4.33 14.15
N HIS A 396 16.94 -3.51 14.18
CA HIS A 396 17.60 -3.00 12.97
C HIS A 396 19.11 -3.30 12.90
N THR A 397 19.65 -3.99 13.90
CA THR A 397 21.04 -4.48 13.90
C THR A 397 21.02 -5.95 13.49
N VAL A 398 21.69 -6.29 12.39
CA VAL A 398 21.91 -7.67 11.95
C VAL A 398 22.87 -8.38 12.90
#